data_AF-A0A961NQJ1-F1
#
_entry.id   AF-A0A961NQJ1-F1
#
_cell.length_a   1.000
_cell.length_b   1.000
_cell.length_c   1.000
_cell.angle_alpha   90.00
_cell.angle_beta   90.00
_cell.angle_gamma   90.00
#
_symmetry.space_group_name_H-M   'P 1'
#
loop_
_entity.id
_entity.type
_entity.pdbx_description
1 polymer ?
#
loop_
_entity_poly.entity_id
_entity_poly.type
_entity_poly.pdbx_seq_one_letter_code
_entity_poly.pdbx_strand_id
1 'polypeptide(L)'
;MLNSITNLMHAVALTTYTILIGRALALGEEHFTVWIFVTFFIVMIVKYLGMIVHLPVVDLHDRRHHTFWIAISIAVIFMNAFTLLAIQAHVGIVIAGTAITGGLCGYYMHTLFRPDRGNFAFVALAMVIEYGLCAALTTGPVRFAWVCLIASNALWVALKQVKALSERKLHNDIYHLLLIGSSYLLYDSITSGLWKAIWP
;
A
#
# COMPACT_ATOMS: atom_id res chain seq x y z
N MET A 1 14.17 -17.39 -6.14
CA MET A 1 14.45 -16.41 -7.21
C MET A 1 13.19 -15.82 -7.82
N LEU A 2 12.11 -16.58 -8.09
CA LEU A 2 10.86 -16.04 -8.66
C LEU A 2 10.20 -14.89 -7.86
N ASN A 3 10.09 -15.02 -6.53
CA ASN A 3 9.58 -13.94 -5.64
C ASN A 3 10.27 -12.58 -5.84
N SER A 4 11.57 -12.57 -6.20
CA SER A 4 12.29 -11.33 -6.45
C SER A 4 11.86 -10.65 -7.76
N ILE A 5 11.42 -11.43 -8.76
CA ILE A 5 11.03 -10.94 -10.08
C ILE A 5 9.64 -10.29 -10.02
N THR A 6 8.61 -10.96 -9.50
CA THR A 6 7.26 -10.37 -9.41
C THR A 6 7.21 -9.17 -8.48
N ASN A 7 8.02 -9.18 -7.42
CA ASN A 7 8.21 -8.05 -6.52
C ASN A 7 8.83 -6.84 -7.24
N LEU A 8 9.88 -7.08 -8.05
CA LEU A 8 10.49 -6.05 -8.90
C LEU A 8 9.51 -5.55 -9.97
N MET A 9 8.76 -6.44 -10.62
CA MET A 9 7.72 -6.06 -11.59
C MET A 9 6.69 -5.12 -10.96
N HIS A 10 6.26 -5.41 -9.74
CA HIS A 10 5.33 -4.52 -9.03
C HIS A 10 5.96 -3.17 -8.69
N ALA A 11 7.23 -3.14 -8.29
CA ALA A 11 7.94 -1.88 -8.09
C ALA A 11 8.04 -1.05 -9.38
N VAL A 12 8.40 -1.69 -10.50
CA VAL A 12 8.45 -1.06 -11.82
C VAL A 12 7.07 -0.53 -12.23
N ALA A 13 6.00 -1.32 -12.04
CA ALA A 13 4.64 -0.89 -12.35
C ALA A 13 4.25 0.37 -11.54
N LEU A 14 4.47 0.38 -10.22
CA LEU A 14 4.19 1.54 -9.37
C LEU A 14 5.02 2.76 -9.76
N THR A 15 6.29 2.58 -10.12
CA THR A 15 7.13 3.66 -10.65
C THR A 15 6.57 4.21 -11.95
N THR A 16 6.17 3.34 -12.89
CA THR A 16 5.53 3.77 -14.14
C THR A 16 4.26 4.56 -13.86
N TYR A 17 3.36 4.07 -13.01
CA TYR A 17 2.12 4.79 -12.67
C TYR A 17 2.40 6.15 -12.03
N THR A 18 3.37 6.20 -11.10
CA THR A 18 3.78 7.45 -10.43
C THR A 18 4.33 8.47 -11.42
N ILE A 19 5.17 8.05 -12.37
CA ILE A 19 5.72 8.92 -13.42
C ILE A 19 4.60 9.43 -14.32
N LEU A 20 3.68 8.56 -14.75
CA LEU A 20 2.57 8.96 -15.61
C LEU A 20 1.64 9.95 -14.92
N ILE A 21 1.30 9.72 -13.65
CA ILE A 21 0.54 10.66 -12.82
C ILE A 21 1.27 11.99 -12.68
N GLY A 22 2.58 11.97 -12.39
CA GLY A 22 3.38 13.18 -12.26
C GLY A 22 3.47 14.00 -13.55
N ARG A 23 3.55 13.33 -14.70
CA ARG A 23 3.51 13.99 -16.02
C ARG A 23 2.14 14.61 -16.30
N ALA A 24 1.06 13.87 -16.08
CA ALA A 24 -0.30 14.39 -16.29
C ALA A 24 -0.61 15.58 -15.36
N LEU A 25 -0.18 15.52 -14.10
CA LEU A 25 -0.26 16.63 -13.15
C LEU A 25 0.52 17.86 -13.65
N ALA A 26 1.75 17.68 -14.15
CA ALA A 26 2.57 18.77 -14.67
C ALA A 26 1.98 19.41 -15.95
N LEU A 27 1.21 18.63 -16.73
CA LEU A 27 0.46 19.11 -17.89
C LEU A 27 -0.86 19.80 -17.53
N GLY A 28 -1.26 19.77 -16.25
CA GLY A 28 -2.48 20.41 -15.77
C GLY A 28 -3.75 19.63 -16.09
N GLU A 29 -3.66 18.30 -16.28
CA GLU A 29 -4.85 17.48 -16.52
C GLU A 29 -5.78 17.47 -15.29
N GLU A 30 -7.07 17.79 -15.50
CA GLU A 30 -8.03 18.09 -14.42
C GLU A 30 -8.26 16.96 -13.41
N HIS A 31 -8.01 15.72 -13.81
CA HIS A 31 -8.24 14.53 -12.98
C HIS A 31 -7.06 14.19 -12.06
N PHE A 32 -5.88 14.75 -12.34
CA PHE A 32 -4.65 14.44 -11.62
C PHE A 32 -4.37 15.52 -10.59
N THR A 33 -4.44 15.18 -9.31
CA THR A 33 -4.18 16.10 -8.21
C THR A 33 -2.82 15.84 -7.57
N VAL A 34 -2.28 16.85 -6.87
CA VAL A 34 -1.05 16.68 -6.09
C VAL A 34 -1.18 15.56 -5.05
N TRP A 35 -2.37 15.38 -4.46
CA TRP A 35 -2.62 14.34 -3.45
C TRP A 35 -2.60 12.93 -4.06
N ILE A 36 -3.13 12.76 -5.27
CA ILE A 36 -3.03 11.50 -6.02
C ILE A 36 -1.56 11.18 -6.31
N PHE A 37 -0.79 12.16 -6.80
CA PHE A 37 0.65 11.99 -7.04
C PHE A 37 1.41 11.60 -5.78
N VAL A 38 1.21 12.33 -4.67
CA VAL A 38 1.87 12.05 -3.39
C VAL A 38 1.50 10.65 -2.88
N THR A 39 0.25 10.23 -3.03
CA THR A 39 -0.19 8.88 -2.64
C THR A 39 0.59 7.81 -3.40
N PHE A 40 0.62 7.87 -4.73
CA PHE A 40 1.35 6.89 -5.55
C PHE A 40 2.86 6.94 -5.30
N PHE A 41 3.41 8.13 -5.09
CA PHE A 41 4.82 8.31 -4.77
C PHE A 41 5.20 7.66 -3.43
N ILE A 42 4.37 7.80 -2.40
CA ILE A 42 4.62 7.14 -1.12
C ILE A 42 4.46 5.63 -1.23
N VAL A 43 3.42 5.14 -1.93
CA VAL A 43 3.25 3.70 -2.19
C VAL A 43 4.48 3.13 -2.89
N MET A 44 5.02 3.84 -3.89
CA MET A 44 6.26 3.47 -4.59
C MET A 44 7.45 3.42 -3.62
N ILE A 45 7.63 4.42 -2.75
CA ILE A 45 8.70 4.42 -1.74
C ILE A 45 8.54 3.23 -0.78
N VAL A 46 7.34 3.01 -0.23
CA VAL A 46 7.03 1.88 0.66
C VAL A 46 7.37 0.57 -0.03
N LYS A 47 7.08 0.43 -1.32
CA LYS A 47 7.44 -0.76 -2.09
C LYS A 47 8.95 -0.99 -2.14
N TYR A 48 9.73 0.04 -2.45
CA TYR A 48 11.19 -0.07 -2.46
C TYR A 48 11.76 -0.36 -1.07
N LEU A 49 11.27 0.31 -0.03
CA LEU A 49 11.68 0.02 1.35
C LEU A 49 11.34 -1.43 1.74
N GLY A 50 10.16 -1.91 1.36
CA GLY A 50 9.73 -3.30 1.56
C GLY A 50 10.60 -4.31 0.81
N MET A 51 11.16 -3.96 -0.34
CA MET A 51 12.16 -4.80 -1.02
C MET A 51 13.50 -4.80 -0.28
N ILE A 52 13.96 -3.61 0.12
CA ILE A 52 15.27 -3.43 0.78
C ILE A 52 15.31 -4.11 2.14
N VAL A 53 14.23 -4.03 2.92
CA VAL A 53 14.18 -4.59 4.28
C VAL A 53 14.32 -6.11 4.31
N HIS A 54 13.95 -6.79 3.21
CA HIS A 54 14.09 -8.23 3.04
C HIS A 54 15.41 -8.67 2.37
N LEU A 55 16.33 -7.74 2.10
CA LEU A 55 17.68 -8.11 1.64
C LEU A 55 18.47 -8.73 2.80
N PRO A 56 19.27 -9.78 2.57
CA PRO A 56 20.04 -10.44 3.65
C PRO A 56 20.91 -9.48 4.46
N VAL A 57 21.50 -8.47 3.81
CA VAL A 57 22.34 -7.45 4.46
C VAL A 57 21.58 -6.52 5.42
N VAL A 58 20.26 -6.44 5.29
CA VAL A 58 19.37 -5.67 6.16
C VAL A 58 18.69 -6.57 7.17
N ASP A 59 18.10 -7.69 6.71
CA ASP A 59 17.32 -8.64 7.51
C ASP A 59 18.15 -9.30 8.63
N LEU A 60 19.42 -9.60 8.36
CA LEU A 60 20.34 -10.19 9.35
C LEU A 60 20.86 -9.18 10.38
N HIS A 61 20.59 -7.88 10.21
CA HIS A 61 21.09 -6.81 11.08
C HIS A 61 19.93 -6.09 11.76
N ASP A 62 19.60 -6.50 12.99
CA ASP A 62 18.43 -6.03 13.75
C ASP A 62 18.25 -4.50 13.74
N ARG A 63 19.33 -3.74 13.96
CA ARG A 63 19.26 -2.26 13.92
C ARG A 63 18.79 -1.74 12.57
N ARG A 64 19.32 -2.27 11.47
CA ARG A 64 18.94 -1.84 10.11
C ARG A 64 17.52 -2.29 9.80
N HIS A 65 17.19 -3.55 10.08
CA HIS A 65 15.84 -4.10 9.93
C HIS A 65 14.80 -3.22 10.65
N HIS A 66 15.04 -2.86 11.92
CA HIS A 66 14.13 -1.99 12.68
C HIS A 66 14.01 -0.60 12.08
N THR A 67 15.12 0.03 11.65
CA THR A 67 15.09 1.35 11.02
C THR A 67 14.22 1.36 9.76
N PHE A 68 14.36 0.36 8.89
CA PHE A 68 13.53 0.26 7.68
C PHE A 68 12.05 0.05 8.01
N TRP A 69 11.73 -0.80 8.98
CA TRP A 69 10.34 -1.03 9.39
C TRP A 69 9.68 0.17 10.08
N ILE A 70 10.44 0.95 10.84
CA ILE A 70 9.97 2.24 11.38
C ILE A 70 9.68 3.19 10.22
N ALA A 71 10.60 3.32 9.25
CA ALA A 71 10.39 4.17 8.07
C ALA A 71 9.17 3.75 7.25
N ILE A 72 8.98 2.45 7.00
CA ILE A 72 7.80 1.89 6.33
C ILE A 72 6.53 2.27 7.11
N SER A 73 6.54 2.10 8.42
CA SER A 73 5.36 2.36 9.26
C SER A 73 4.99 3.85 9.26
N ILE A 74 5.98 4.75 9.33
CA ILE A 74 5.76 6.19 9.20
C ILE A 74 5.19 6.52 7.82
N ALA A 75 5.76 5.94 6.76
CA ALA A 75 5.29 6.14 5.40
C ALA A 75 3.84 5.64 5.20
N VAL A 76 3.46 4.52 5.81
CA VAL A 76 2.06 4.02 5.79
C VAL A 76 1.10 4.99 6.46
N ILE A 77 1.47 5.63 7.58
CA ILE A 77 0.64 6.64 8.22
C ILE A 77 0.39 7.83 7.29
N PHE A 78 1.44 8.34 6.65
CA PHE A 78 1.32 9.45 5.71
C PHE A 78 0.54 9.07 4.45
N MET A 79 0.84 7.89 3.90
CA MET A 79 0.11 7.33 2.77
C MET A 79 -1.39 7.33 3.04
N ASN A 80 -1.81 6.87 4.22
CA ASN A 80 -3.22 6.86 4.59
C ASN A 80 -3.87 8.25 4.55
N ALA A 81 -3.23 9.22 5.21
CA ALA A 81 -3.70 10.59 5.21
C ALA A 81 -3.83 11.14 3.78
N PHE A 82 -2.82 10.92 2.94
CA PHE A 82 -2.81 11.42 1.58
C PHE A 82 -3.77 10.67 0.65
N THR A 83 -3.98 9.36 0.82
CA THR A 83 -4.99 8.60 0.07
C THR A 83 -6.39 9.14 0.37
N LEU A 84 -6.69 9.38 1.65
CA LEU A 84 -7.98 9.92 2.07
C LEU A 84 -8.19 11.36 1.56
N LEU A 85 -7.13 12.19 1.58
CA LEU A 85 -7.17 13.52 0.94
C LEU A 85 -7.33 13.42 -0.58
N ALA A 86 -6.70 12.44 -1.22
CA ALA A 86 -6.74 12.24 -2.67
C ALA A 86 -8.15 11.88 -3.16
N ILE A 87 -8.90 11.08 -2.38
CA ILE A 87 -10.33 10.81 -2.67
C ILE A 87 -11.25 11.93 -2.17
N GLN A 88 -10.71 13.04 -1.65
CA GLN A 88 -11.48 14.18 -1.13
C GLN A 88 -12.40 13.79 0.05
N ALA A 89 -11.93 12.89 0.92
CA ALA A 89 -12.67 12.53 2.12
C ALA A 89 -12.83 13.72 3.07
N HIS A 90 -13.93 13.74 3.83
CA HIS A 90 -14.17 14.75 4.86
C HIS A 90 -13.02 14.79 5.88
N VAL A 91 -12.64 16.00 6.33
CA VAL A 91 -11.46 16.20 7.21
C VAL A 91 -11.53 15.35 8.49
N GLY A 92 -12.72 15.17 9.07
CA GLY A 92 -12.91 14.31 10.24
C GLY A 92 -12.58 12.84 9.97
N ILE A 93 -12.86 12.35 8.76
CA ILE A 93 -12.52 10.98 8.33
C ILE A 93 -11.01 10.86 8.12
N VAL A 94 -10.38 11.86 7.49
CA VAL A 94 -8.92 11.90 7.30
C VAL A 94 -8.22 11.82 8.66
N ILE A 95 -8.64 12.65 9.62
CA ILE A 95 -8.07 12.68 10.98
C ILE A 95 -8.29 11.33 11.68
N ALA A 96 -9.50 10.80 11.68
CA ALA A 96 -9.82 9.53 12.35
C ALA A 96 -9.05 8.35 11.73
N GLY A 97 -9.04 8.24 10.39
CA GLY A 97 -8.32 7.19 9.66
C GLY A 97 -6.81 7.26 9.89
N THR A 98 -6.24 8.46 9.87
CA THR A 98 -4.82 8.68 10.17
C THR A 98 -4.49 8.33 11.63
N ALA A 99 -5.35 8.68 12.58
CA ALA A 99 -5.15 8.38 13.99
C ALA A 99 -5.19 6.86 14.27
N ILE A 100 -6.15 6.14 13.67
CA ILE A 100 -6.24 4.68 13.77
C ILE A 100 -4.99 4.02 13.19
N THR A 101 -4.58 4.45 12.00
CA THR A 101 -3.37 3.97 11.32
C THR A 101 -2.12 4.26 12.14
N GLY A 102 -2.00 5.47 12.70
CA GLY A 102 -0.94 5.88 13.60
C GLY A 102 -0.86 5.02 14.86
N GLY A 103 -2.01 4.70 15.47
CA GLY A 103 -2.09 3.81 16.62
C GLY A 103 -1.59 2.39 16.30
N LEU A 104 -2.05 1.81 15.19
CA LEU A 104 -1.64 0.47 14.76
C LEU A 104 -0.15 0.41 14.38
N CYS A 105 0.34 1.37 13.61
CA CYS A 105 1.76 1.48 13.25
C CYS A 105 2.64 1.77 14.47
N GLY A 106 2.18 2.61 15.41
CA GLY A 106 2.88 2.87 16.67
C GLY A 106 2.97 1.63 17.55
N TYR A 107 1.88 0.86 17.64
CA TYR A 107 1.89 -0.42 18.34
C TYR A 107 2.84 -1.44 17.68
N TYR A 108 2.84 -1.51 16.34
CA TYR A 108 3.81 -2.31 15.60
C TYR A 108 5.25 -1.91 15.92
N MET A 109 5.58 -0.61 15.88
CA MET A 109 6.93 -0.14 16.21
C MET A 109 7.35 -0.53 17.63
N HIS A 110 6.43 -0.47 18.59
CA HIS A 110 6.68 -0.96 19.94
C HIS A 110 6.96 -2.48 19.98
N THR A 111 6.28 -3.28 19.16
CA THR A 111 6.55 -4.73 19.05
C THR A 111 7.87 -5.07 18.35
N LEU A 112 8.47 -4.17 17.55
CA LEU A 112 9.78 -4.42 16.94
C LEU A 112 10.89 -4.67 17.97
N PHE A 113 10.77 -4.07 19.16
CA PHE A 113 11.75 -4.19 20.23
C PHE A 113 11.48 -5.37 21.18
N ARG A 114 10.52 -6.23 20.84
CA ARG A 114 10.18 -7.44 21.59
C ARG A 114 10.78 -8.70 20.92
N PRO A 115 10.85 -9.84 21.63
CA PRO A 115 11.49 -11.07 21.11
C PRO A 115 10.91 -11.59 19.79
N ASP A 116 9.67 -11.24 19.48
CA ASP A 116 8.95 -11.59 18.25
C ASP A 116 9.31 -10.71 17.03
N ARG A 117 10.19 -9.71 17.19
CA ARG A 117 10.71 -8.83 16.12
C ARG A 117 9.63 -8.13 15.28
N GLY A 118 8.52 -7.77 15.92
CA GLY A 118 7.43 -7.04 15.31
C GLY A 118 6.29 -7.93 14.81
N ASN A 119 5.07 -7.60 15.22
CA ASN A 119 3.88 -8.29 14.71
C ASN A 119 3.33 -7.56 13.49
N PHE A 120 3.72 -8.03 12.29
CA PHE A 120 3.31 -7.49 11.00
C PHE A 120 1.79 -7.38 10.79
N ALA A 121 0.98 -8.10 11.57
CA ALA A 121 -0.46 -8.03 11.48
C ALA A 121 -0.99 -6.61 11.72
N PHE A 122 -0.34 -5.80 12.55
CA PHE A 122 -0.79 -4.43 12.83
C PHE A 122 -0.62 -3.50 11.63
N VAL A 123 0.51 -3.57 10.92
CA VAL A 123 0.73 -2.78 9.69
C VAL A 123 -0.21 -3.27 8.57
N ALA A 124 -0.36 -4.59 8.43
CA ALA A 124 -1.29 -5.15 7.44
C ALA A 124 -2.74 -4.73 7.75
N LEU A 125 -3.15 -4.73 9.01
CA LEU A 125 -4.49 -4.31 9.43
C LEU A 125 -4.71 -2.82 9.16
N ALA A 126 -3.72 -1.97 9.41
CA ALA A 126 -3.78 -0.55 9.07
C ALA A 126 -4.06 -0.33 7.58
N MET A 127 -3.35 -1.05 6.71
CA MET A 127 -3.55 -1.01 5.26
C MET A 127 -4.95 -1.49 4.84
N VAL A 128 -5.42 -2.59 5.42
CA VAL A 128 -6.75 -3.15 5.10
C VAL A 128 -7.87 -2.21 5.54
N ILE A 129 -7.74 -1.58 6.71
CA ILE A 129 -8.71 -0.59 7.20
C ILE A 129 -8.76 0.61 6.24
N GLU A 130 -7.61 1.11 5.80
CA GLU A 130 -7.54 2.20 4.82
C GLU A 130 -8.27 1.87 3.53
N TYR A 131 -7.95 0.70 2.94
CA TYR A 131 -8.58 0.28 1.70
C TYR A 131 -10.08 0.05 1.89
N GLY A 132 -10.49 -0.45 3.06
CA GLY A 132 -11.89 -0.59 3.45
C GLY A 132 -12.61 0.76 3.52
N LEU A 133 -12.00 1.77 4.13
CA LEU A 133 -12.52 3.14 4.16
C LEU A 133 -12.63 3.70 2.74
N CYS A 134 -11.59 3.57 1.92
CA CYS A 134 -11.61 4.06 0.55
C CYS A 134 -12.68 3.36 -0.29
N ALA A 135 -12.85 2.03 -0.15
CA ALA A 135 -13.92 1.29 -0.80
C ALA A 135 -15.31 1.74 -0.35
N ALA A 136 -15.50 1.98 0.94
CA ALA A 136 -16.77 2.46 1.49
C ALA A 136 -17.12 3.89 1.00
N LEU A 137 -16.09 4.74 0.85
CA LEU A 137 -16.25 6.16 0.51
C LEU A 137 -16.31 6.44 -0.99
N THR A 138 -15.92 5.51 -1.86
CA THR A 138 -15.90 5.69 -3.32
C THR A 138 -16.95 4.82 -4.01
N THR A 139 -17.26 5.09 -5.30
CA THR A 139 -18.24 4.31 -6.10
C THR A 139 -17.62 3.73 -7.37
N GLY A 140 -18.38 2.83 -8.02
CA GLY A 140 -18.08 2.36 -9.35
C GLY A 140 -16.73 1.63 -9.46
N PRO A 141 -15.99 1.83 -10.57
CA PRO A 141 -14.68 1.22 -10.81
C PRO A 141 -13.65 1.49 -9.71
N VAL A 142 -13.64 2.68 -9.10
CA VAL A 142 -12.70 3.03 -8.01
C VAL A 142 -12.96 2.15 -6.79
N ARG A 143 -14.23 1.99 -6.38
CA ARG A 143 -14.60 1.08 -5.30
C ARG A 143 -14.14 -0.34 -5.59
N PHE A 144 -14.37 -0.81 -6.81
CA PHE A 144 -13.96 -2.16 -7.22
C PHE A 144 -12.45 -2.33 -7.11
N ALA A 145 -11.65 -1.35 -7.55
CA ALA A 145 -10.19 -1.39 -7.43
C ALA A 145 -9.72 -1.47 -5.96
N TRP A 146 -10.34 -0.71 -5.04
CA TRP A 146 -10.07 -0.84 -3.60
C TRP A 146 -10.43 -2.21 -3.04
N VAL A 147 -11.58 -2.76 -3.42
CA VAL A 147 -11.99 -4.12 -3.03
C VAL A 147 -11.00 -5.16 -3.56
N CYS A 148 -10.49 -4.99 -4.79
CA CYS A 148 -9.45 -5.85 -5.33
C CYS A 148 -8.16 -5.79 -4.50
N LEU A 149 -7.74 -4.62 -4.02
CA LEU A 149 -6.59 -4.52 -3.11
C LEU A 149 -6.81 -5.27 -1.79
N ILE A 150 -8.00 -5.13 -1.18
CA ILE A 150 -8.37 -5.88 0.03
C ILE A 150 -8.33 -7.39 -0.25
N ALA A 151 -8.93 -7.83 -1.36
CA ALA A 151 -8.96 -9.23 -1.76
C ALA A 151 -7.56 -9.78 -2.03
N SER A 152 -6.68 -9.02 -2.68
CA SER A 152 -5.26 -9.39 -2.88
C SER A 152 -4.55 -9.65 -1.55
N ASN A 153 -4.76 -8.78 -0.55
CA ASN A 153 -4.18 -8.94 0.78
C ASN A 153 -4.77 -10.14 1.54
N ALA A 154 -6.09 -10.29 1.54
CA ALA A 154 -6.76 -11.41 2.19
C ALA A 154 -6.35 -12.76 1.56
N LEU A 155 -6.28 -12.81 0.23
CA LEU A 155 -5.86 -14.00 -0.48
C LEU A 155 -4.39 -14.33 -0.20
N TRP A 156 -3.50 -13.35 -0.09
CA TRP A 156 -2.12 -13.60 0.32
C TRP A 156 -2.04 -14.27 1.70
N VAL A 157 -2.80 -13.78 2.68
CA VAL A 157 -2.86 -14.39 4.02
C VAL A 157 -3.33 -15.84 3.93
N ALA A 158 -4.36 -16.12 3.15
CA ALA A 158 -4.88 -17.48 2.95
C ALA A 158 -3.85 -18.39 2.25
N LEU A 159 -3.26 -17.93 1.14
CA LEU A 159 -2.27 -18.70 0.36
C LEU A 159 -1.00 -18.98 1.17
N LYS A 160 -0.61 -18.08 2.08
CA LYS A 160 0.54 -18.29 2.98
C LYS A 160 0.35 -19.48 3.91
N GLN A 161 -0.90 -19.84 4.25
CA GLN A 161 -1.21 -21.03 5.06
C GLN A 161 -1.06 -22.35 4.28
N VAL A 162 -1.05 -22.30 2.96
CA VAL A 162 -0.89 -23.49 2.12
C VAL A 162 0.59 -23.87 2.04
N LYS A 163 0.98 -24.93 2.76
CA LYS A 163 2.38 -25.39 2.89
C LYS A 163 3.14 -25.45 1.56
N ALA A 164 2.55 -26.08 0.54
CA ALA A 164 3.18 -26.22 -0.79
C ALA A 164 3.47 -24.88 -1.48
N LEU A 165 2.60 -23.88 -1.31
CA LEU A 165 2.79 -22.53 -1.85
C LEU A 165 3.74 -21.69 -0.99
N SER A 166 3.76 -21.94 0.32
CA SER A 166 4.64 -21.28 1.28
C SER A 166 6.10 -21.66 1.07
N GLU A 167 6.39 -22.96 1.00
CA GLU A 167 7.75 -23.50 0.80
C GLU A 167 8.38 -23.03 -0.51
N ARG A 168 7.57 -22.93 -1.58
CA ARG A 168 8.02 -22.44 -2.89
C ARG A 168 7.96 -20.92 -3.03
N LYS A 169 7.47 -20.20 -2.01
CA LYS A 169 7.20 -18.75 -2.01
C LYS A 169 6.25 -18.27 -3.12
N LEU A 170 5.47 -19.17 -3.73
CA LEU A 170 4.52 -18.87 -4.81
C LEU A 170 3.33 -18.01 -4.33
N HIS A 171 2.97 -18.10 -3.05
CA HIS A 171 1.97 -17.21 -2.44
C HIS A 171 2.33 -15.73 -2.59
N ASN A 172 3.62 -15.37 -2.51
CA ASN A 172 4.08 -13.99 -2.73
C ASN A 172 4.03 -13.61 -4.21
N ASP A 173 4.34 -14.54 -5.11
CA ASP A 173 4.27 -14.27 -6.56
C ASP A 173 2.84 -13.98 -7.00
N ILE A 174 1.89 -14.83 -6.58
CA ILE A 174 0.47 -14.63 -6.85
C ILE A 174 0.00 -13.29 -6.26
N TYR A 175 0.39 -13.00 -5.01
CA TYR A 175 0.07 -11.73 -4.37
C TYR A 175 0.59 -10.52 -5.15
N HIS A 176 1.84 -10.53 -5.58
CA HIS A 176 2.40 -9.41 -6.34
C HIS A 176 1.74 -9.22 -7.71
N LEU A 177 1.41 -10.30 -8.40
CA LEU A 177 0.68 -10.22 -9.67
C LEU A 177 -0.72 -9.63 -9.48
N LEU A 178 -1.42 -10.02 -8.41
CA LEU A 178 -2.71 -9.44 -8.06
C LEU A 178 -2.59 -7.97 -7.67
N LEU A 179 -1.55 -7.59 -6.92
CA LEU A 179 -1.28 -6.19 -6.59
C LEU A 179 -1.01 -5.33 -7.83
N ILE A 180 -0.28 -5.84 -8.81
CA ILE A 180 -0.09 -5.16 -10.11
C ILE A 180 -1.44 -4.93 -10.77
N GLY A 181 -2.29 -5.96 -10.87
CA GLY A 181 -3.63 -5.82 -11.45
C GLY A 181 -4.49 -4.81 -10.70
N SER A 182 -4.56 -4.89 -9.38
CA SER A 182 -5.38 -3.99 -8.57
C SER A 182 -4.86 -2.54 -8.55
N SER A 183 -3.54 -2.33 -8.56
CA SER A 183 -2.95 -0.99 -8.66
C SER A 183 -3.12 -0.38 -10.05
N TYR A 184 -3.10 -1.20 -11.10
CA TYR A 184 -3.47 -0.77 -12.44
C TYR A 184 -4.94 -0.31 -12.50
N LEU A 185 -5.87 -1.07 -11.92
CA LEU A 185 -7.28 -0.65 -11.86
C LEU A 185 -7.46 0.68 -11.12
N LEU A 186 -6.68 0.91 -10.05
CA LEU A 186 -6.67 2.22 -9.40
C LEU A 186 -6.16 3.31 -10.34
N TYR A 187 -5.03 3.10 -11.01
CA TYR A 187 -4.49 4.05 -11.98
C TYR A 187 -5.49 4.37 -13.10
N ASP A 188 -6.13 3.35 -13.69
CA ASP A 188 -7.13 3.50 -14.76
C ASP A 188 -8.41 4.22 -14.30
N SER A 189 -8.74 4.08 -13.02
CA SER A 189 -9.87 4.83 -12.46
C SER A 189 -9.57 6.32 -12.26
N ILE A 190 -8.29 6.69 -12.12
CA ILE A 190 -7.84 8.11 -12.10
C ILE A 190 -7.93 8.71 -13.49
N THR A 191 -7.42 8.01 -14.52
CA THR A 191 -7.48 8.49 -15.91
C THR A 191 -8.92 8.70 -16.38
N SER A 192 -9.87 7.93 -15.81
CA SER A 192 -11.31 8.08 -16.05
C SER A 192 -11.99 9.18 -15.21
N GLY A 193 -11.26 9.92 -14.37
CA GLY A 193 -11.79 11.01 -13.54
C GLY A 193 -12.70 10.57 -12.38
N LEU A 194 -12.69 9.28 -12.03
CA LEU A 194 -13.64 8.68 -11.08
C LEU A 194 -13.19 8.80 -9.62
N TRP A 195 -11.97 9.29 -9.37
CA TRP A 195 -11.29 9.27 -8.07
C TRP A 195 -11.82 10.32 -7.08
N LYS A 196 -13.09 10.22 -6.69
CA LYS A 196 -13.75 11.12 -5.72
C LYS A 196 -14.67 10.34 -4.79
N ALA A 197 -14.77 10.80 -3.54
CA ALA A 197 -15.69 10.25 -2.56
C ALA A 197 -17.16 10.57 -2.90
N ILE A 198 -18.07 9.75 -2.38
CA ILE A 198 -19.53 9.87 -2.54
C ILE A 198 -20.04 10.92 -1.53
N TRP A 199 -19.70 12.18 -1.72
CA TRP A 199 -20.33 13.24 -0.93
C TRP A 199 -20.65 14.43 -1.81
N PRO A 200 -21.80 15.11 -1.57
CA PRO A 200 -22.13 16.38 -2.21
C PRO A 200 -21.21 17.52 -1.75
#